data_AF-A0A4U0UKQ3-F1
#
_entry.id   AF-A0A4U0UKQ3-F1
#
_cell.length_a   1.000
_cell.length_b   1.000
_cell.length_c   1.000
_cell.angle_alpha   90.00
_cell.angle_beta   90.00
_cell.angle_gamma   90.00
#
_symmetry.space_group_name_H-M   'P 1'
#
loop_
_entity.id
_entity.type
_entity.pdbx_description
1 polymer ?
#
loop_
_entity_poly.entity_id
_entity_poly.type
_entity_poly.pdbx_seq_one_letter_code
_entity_poly.pdbx_strand_id
1 'polypeptide(L)' 'MASSTRTESDAFGEIQVSSDKYWGAQTERSLENFKINQPHDRMPPPIVRAFGILKGAAATVNMKFGL' A
#
# COMPACT_ATOMS: atom_id res chain seq x y z
N MET A 1 -8.58 11.26 18.98
CA MET A 1 -9.05 9.87 19.22
C MET A 1 -7.96 8.95 18.71
N ALA A 2 -7.39 8.07 19.53
CA ALA A 2 -6.42 7.10 19.04
C ALA A 2 -7.11 6.22 17.98
N SER A 3 -6.63 6.27 16.75
CA SER A 3 -7.10 5.38 15.69
C SER A 3 -6.85 3.95 16.14
N SER A 4 -7.85 3.07 16.07
CA SER A 4 -7.65 1.66 16.36
C SER A 4 -6.57 1.11 15.42
N THR A 5 -5.65 0.28 15.91
CA THR A 5 -4.63 -0.37 15.08
C THR A 5 -4.96 -1.84 14.87
N ARG A 6 -4.42 -2.40 13.79
CA ARG A 6 -4.40 -3.84 13.53
C ARG A 6 -2.95 -4.30 13.42
N THR A 7 -2.65 -5.49 13.92
CA THR A 7 -1.33 -6.10 13.76
C THR A 7 -1.26 -6.77 12.39
N GLU A 8 -0.25 -6.41 11.60
CA GLU A 8 0.11 -7.12 10.37
C GLU A 8 1.55 -7.62 10.44
N SER A 9 1.89 -8.63 9.64
CA SER A 9 3.23 -9.20 9.56
C SER A 9 3.74 -9.19 8.13
N ASP A 10 5.00 -8.82 7.94
CA ASP A 10 5.74 -8.98 6.70
C ASP A 10 7.07 -9.71 6.96
N ALA A 11 7.97 -9.77 5.97
CA ALA A 11 9.26 -10.45 6.10
C ALA A 11 10.17 -9.90 7.23
N PHE A 12 9.89 -8.70 7.77
CA PHE A 12 10.63 -8.10 8.88
C PHE A 12 9.93 -8.29 10.24
N GLY A 13 8.84 -9.05 10.29
CA GLY A 13 8.07 -9.33 11.50
C GLY A 13 6.80 -8.49 11.62
N GLU A 14 6.28 -8.36 12.84
CA GLU A 14 5.02 -7.66 13.11
C GLU A 14 5.16 -6.14 13.09
N ILE A 15 4.07 -5.45 12.76
CA ILE A 15 3.93 -3.98 12.83
C ILE A 15 2.46 -3.59 13.08
N GLN A 16 2.26 -2.47 13.78
CA GLN A 16 0.94 -1.89 14.00
C GLN A 16 0.56 -0.99 12.82
N VAL A 17 -0.54 -1.31 12.13
CA VAL A 17 -1.07 -0.54 11.01
C VAL A 17 -2.39 0.11 11.42
N SER A 18 -2.60 1.37 11.03
CA SER A 18 -3.85 2.07 11.35
C SER A 18 -5.06 1.40 10.70
N SER A 19 -6.12 1.12 11.46
CA SER A 19 -7.29 0.35 10.97
C SER A 19 -8.15 1.13 9.98
N ASP A 20 -8.06 2.45 9.97
CA ASP A 20 -8.79 3.31 9.04
C ASP A 20 -8.12 3.42 7.65
N LYS A 21 -7.03 2.68 7.41
CA LYS A 21 -6.22 2.74 6.20
C LYS A 21 -6.21 1.41 5.45
N TYR A 22 -6.29 1.49 4.13
CA TYR A 22 -6.29 0.33 3.23
C TYR A 22 -4.92 -0.29 2.99
N TRP A 23 -3.82 0.41 3.29
CA TRP A 23 -2.47 -0.13 3.09
C TRP A 23 -2.07 -1.06 4.24
N GLY A 24 -1.07 -1.92 4.01
CA GLY A 24 -0.59 -2.90 5.00
C GLY A 24 0.83 -2.66 5.50
N ALA A 25 1.41 -3.70 6.11
CA ALA A 25 2.71 -3.68 6.79
C ALA A 25 3.85 -3.03 5.99
N GLN A 26 4.02 -3.41 4.71
CA GLN A 26 5.11 -2.88 3.88
C GLN A 26 5.00 -1.37 3.66
N THR A 27 3.80 -0.86 3.45
CA THR A 27 3.58 0.58 3.29
C THR A 27 3.79 1.31 4.61
N GLU A 28 3.33 0.74 5.73
CA GLU A 28 3.56 1.30 7.06
C GLU A 28 5.06 1.45 7.36
N ARG A 29 5.85 0.39 7.15
CA ARG A 29 7.31 0.45 7.28
C ARG A 29 7.94 1.48 6.35
N SER A 30 7.43 1.60 5.12
CA SER A 30 7.94 2.60 4.17
C SER A 30 7.69 4.03 4.66
N LEU A 31 6.56 4.29 5.31
CA LEU A 31 6.24 5.59 5.91
C LEU A 31 7.19 5.90 7.09
N GLU A 32 7.55 4.89 7.89
CA GLU A 32 8.53 5.05 8.98
C GLU A 32 9.95 5.29 8.45
N ASN A 33 10.35 4.61 7.37
CA ASN A 33 11.70 4.71 6.80
C ASN A 33 11.91 5.99 5.99
N PHE A 34 10.91 6.44 5.23
CA PHE A 34 11.02 7.55 4.29
C PHE A 34 10.18 8.75 4.70
N LYS A 35 10.58 9.41 5.80
CA LYS A 35 9.91 10.59 6.36
C LYS A 35 10.17 11.91 5.59
N ILE A 36 10.50 11.80 4.31
CA ILE A 36 10.76 12.94 3.42
C ILE A 36 9.52 13.38 2.63
N ASN A 37 8.43 12.60 2.69
CA ASN A 37 7.15 12.90 2.01
C ASN A 37 6.52 14.18 2.56
N GLN A 38 6.83 15.32 1.95
CA GLN A 38 5.99 16.50 2.05
C GLN A 38 4.77 16.33 1.14
N PRO A 39 3.66 17.07 1.37
CA PRO A 39 2.47 16.98 0.52
C PRO A 39 2.75 17.15 -0.98
N HIS A 40 3.78 17.91 -1.34
CA HIS A 40 4.21 18.13 -2.72
C HIS A 40 5.04 16.98 -3.32
N ASP A 41 5.68 16.16 -2.47
CA ASP A 41 6.50 15.00 -2.89
C ASP A 41 5.69 13.70 -2.97
N ARG A 42 4.38 13.77 -2.69
CA ARG A 42 3.49 12.62 -2.77
C ARG A 42 3.42 12.12 -4.21
N MET A 43 3.23 10.80 -4.35
CA MET A 43 3.06 10.19 -5.65
C MET A 43 1.93 10.88 -6.44
N PRO A 44 2.20 11.37 -7.66
CA PRO A 44 1.22 12.05 -8.48
C PRO A 44 -0.05 11.19 -8.70
N PRO A 45 -1.26 11.78 -8.61
CA PRO A 45 -2.51 11.05 -8.85
C PRO A 45 -2.58 10.28 -10.17
N PRO A 46 -2.01 10.77 -11.30
CA PRO A 46 -1.98 10.01 -12.55
C PRO A 46 -1.23 8.67 -12.43
N ILE A 47 -0.15 8.63 -11.64
CA ILE A 47 0.63 7.40 -11.43
C ILE A 47 -0.20 6.39 -10.63
N VAL A 48 -0.87 6.82 -9.57
CA VAL A 48 -1.75 5.95 -8.77
C VAL A 48 -2.87 5.34 -9.64
N ARG A 49 -3.48 6.14 -10.52
CA ARG A 49 -4.49 5.65 -11.48
C ARG A 49 -3.90 4.64 -12.48
N ALA A 50 -2.71 4.92 -13.01
CA ALA A 50 -2.01 4.01 -13.92
C ALA A 50 -1.73 2.65 -13.27
N PHE A 51 -1.36 2.63 -11.98
CA PHE A 51 -1.22 1.37 -11.22
C PHE A 51 -2.54 0.60 -11.11
N GLY A 52 -3.66 1.28 -10.90
CA GLY A 52 -4.98 0.64 -10.89
C GLY A 52 -5.31 -0.05 -12.23
N ILE A 53 -5.08 0.65 -13.35
CA ILE A 53 -5.28 0.09 -14.70
C ILE A 53 -4.36 -1.11 -14.93
N LEU A 54 -3.07 -0.97 -14.59
CA LEU A 54 -2.07 -2.02 -14.73
C LEU A 54 -2.46 -3.27 -13.94
N LYS A 55 -2.89 -3.12 -12.68
CA LYS A 55 -3.30 -4.24 -11.83
C LYS A 55 -4.59 -4.88 -12.31
N GLY A 56 -5.55 -4.10 -12.83
CA GLY A 56 -6.77 -4.64 -13.46
C GLY A 56 -6.47 -5.47 -14.71
N ALA A 57 -5.59 -4.96 -15.59
CA ALA A 57 -5.15 -5.68 -16.78
C ALA A 57 -4.40 -6.97 -16.41
N ALA A 58 -3.46 -6.89 -15.46
CA ALA A 58 -2.71 -8.05 -14.98
C ALA A 58 -3.63 -9.12 -14.38
N ALA A 59 -4.60 -8.73 -13.54
CA ALA A 59 -5.58 -9.66 -12.99
C ALA A 59 -6.41 -10.34 -14.09
N THR A 60 -6.85 -9.58 -15.09
CA THR A 60 -7.61 -10.12 -16.24
C THR A 60 -6.81 -11.17 -17.01
N VAL A 61 -5.52 -10.90 -17.25
CA VAL A 61 -4.62 -11.84 -17.93
C VAL A 61 -4.36 -13.08 -17.07
N ASN A 62 -4.05 -12.92 -15.79
CA ASN A 62 -3.81 -14.04 -14.88
C ASN A 62 -5.03 -14.98 -14.81
N MET A 63 -6.23 -14.42 -14.67
CA MET A 63 -7.47 -15.20 -14.66
C MET A 63 -7.70 -15.95 -15.98
N LYS A 64 -7.34 -15.36 -17.13
CA LYS A 64 -7.44 -16.01 -18.44
C LYS A 64 -6.50 -17.22 -18.57
N PHE A 65 -5.33 -17.17 -17.92
CA PHE A 65 -4.32 -18.22 -18.00
C PHE A 65 -4.28 -19.15 -16.78
N GLY A 66 -5.18 -18.94 -15.80
CA GLY A 66 -5.28 -19.80 -14.60
C GLY A 66 -4.14 -19.62 -13.60
N LEU A 67 -3.61 -18.40 -13.47
CA LEU A 67 -2.52 -18.03 -12.56
C LEU A 67 -3.03 -17.39 -11.26
#